data_AF-A0A0F5IWR0-F1
#
_entry.id   AF-A0A0F5IWR0-F1
#
_cell.length_a   1.000
_cell.length_b   1.000
_cell.length_c   1.000
_cell.angle_alpha   90.00
_cell.angle_beta   90.00
_cell.angle_gamma   90.00
#
_symmetry.space_group_name_H-M   'P 1'
#
loop_
_entity.id
_entity.type
_entity.pdbx_description
1 polymer ?
#
loop_
_entity_poly.entity_id
_entity_poly.type
_entity_poly.pdbx_seq_one_letter_code
_entity_poly.pdbx_strand_id
1 'polypeptide(L)' 'MQLINSTLLNEVTKQAQESPRLRMNHNFHESLDAKAQRLLNALEPGTILPSSEGRGGSGYGNRCI' A
#
# COMPACT_ATOMS: atom_id res chain seq x y z
N MET A 1 -14.56 11.37 8.45
CA MET A 1 -13.41 11.40 7.52
C MET A 1 -12.17 11.62 8.36
N GLN A 2 -11.26 10.66 8.41
CA GLN A 2 -10.02 10.82 9.18
C GLN A 2 -9.07 11.78 8.46
N LEU A 3 -8.36 12.61 9.22
CA LEU A 3 -7.35 13.51 8.70
C LEU A 3 -6.05 12.73 8.44
N ILE A 4 -5.52 12.82 7.23
CA ILE A 4 -4.20 12.28 6.93
C ILE A 4 -3.16 13.23 7.50
N ASN A 5 -2.41 12.77 8.51
CA ASN A 5 -1.38 13.53 9.19
C ASN A 5 -0.10 12.69 9.34
N SER A 6 0.99 13.33 9.74
CA SER A 6 2.29 12.65 9.89
C SER A 6 2.27 11.50 10.89
N THR A 7 1.45 11.58 11.95
CA THR A 7 1.31 10.49 12.92
C THR A 7 0.75 9.23 12.27
N LEU A 8 -0.34 9.37 11.52
CA LEU A 8 -0.94 8.26 10.77
C LEU A 8 0.03 7.70 9.74
N LEU A 9 0.70 8.58 8.98
CA LEU A 9 1.67 8.14 7.96
C LEU A 9 2.82 7.34 8.59
N ASN A 10 3.39 7.83 9.70
CA ASN A 10 4.46 7.14 10.43
C ASN A 10 4.01 5.78 10.96
N GLU A 11 2.79 5.68 11.47
CA GLU A 11 2.25 4.43 11.98
C GLU A 11 2.08 3.39 10.87
N VAL A 12 1.45 3.77 9.75
CA VAL A 12 1.20 2.86 8.62
C VAL A 12 2.51 2.45 7.94
N THR A 13 3.49 3.36 7.84
CA THR A 13 4.87 3.04 7.40
C THR A 13 5.53 2.01 8.32
N LYS A 14 5.46 2.19 9.65
CA LYS A 14 6.02 1.21 10.60
C LYS A 14 5.39 -0.18 10.42
N GLN A 15 4.06 -0.24 10.30
CA GLN A 15 3.35 -1.50 10.05
C GLN A 15 3.77 -2.15 8.72
N ALA A 16 4.01 -1.34 7.69
CA ALA A 16 4.48 -1.85 6.41
C ALA A 16 5.91 -2.44 6.53
N GLN A 17 6.82 -1.76 7.22
CA GLN A 17 8.20 -2.23 7.45
C GLN A 17 8.26 -3.55 8.22
N GLU A 18 7.36 -3.77 9.18
CA GLU A 18 7.27 -5.00 9.96
C GLU A 18 6.60 -6.15 9.16
N SER A 19 5.90 -5.83 8.07
CA SER A 19 5.21 -6.84 7.26
C SER A 19 6.20 -7.62 6.36
N PRO A 20 6.02 -8.94 6.17
CA PRO A 20 6.89 -9.73 5.29
C PRO A 20 6.92 -9.26 3.83
N ARG A 21 5.87 -8.56 3.40
CA ARG A 21 5.71 -8.05 2.03
C ARG A 21 6.06 -6.57 1.90
N LEU A 22 6.54 -5.95 2.99
CA LEU A 22 6.92 -4.55 3.06
C LEU A 22 5.78 -3.57 2.71
N ARG A 23 4.53 -3.97 2.94
CA ARG A 23 3.35 -3.18 2.58
C ARG A 23 2.25 -3.27 3.62
N MET A 24 1.50 -2.18 3.78
CA MET A 24 0.31 -2.14 4.62
C MET A 24 -0.84 -1.42 3.93
N ASN A 25 -2.05 -1.97 4.05
CA ASN A 25 -3.29 -1.37 3.57
C ASN A 25 -4.10 -0.88 4.76
N HIS A 26 -4.42 0.40 4.78
CA HIS A 26 -5.22 1.05 5.80
C HIS A 26 -6.53 1.57 5.19
N ASN A 27 -7.64 1.01 5.62
CA ASN A 27 -8.98 1.36 5.14
C ASN A 27 -9.57 2.50 5.96
N PHE A 28 -10.17 3.50 5.30
CA PHE A 28 -10.83 4.64 5.96
C PHE A 28 -12.34 4.50 6.08
N HIS A 29 -12.90 3.42 5.55
CA HIS A 29 -14.32 3.14 5.58
C HIS A 29 -14.62 2.24 6.79
N GLU A 30 -15.69 2.56 7.52
CA GLU A 30 -16.15 1.77 8.66
C GLU A 30 -17.06 0.61 8.22
N SER A 31 -17.60 0.69 7.00
CA SER A 31 -18.55 -0.27 6.44
C SER A 31 -18.28 -0.50 4.94
N LEU A 32 -18.62 -1.70 4.47
CA LEU A 32 -18.56 -2.08 3.06
C LEU A 32 -19.62 -1.35 2.21
N ASP A 33 -20.67 -0.82 2.82
CA ASP A 33 -21.72 -0.04 2.14
C ASP A 33 -21.39 1.45 2.00
N ALA A 34 -20.17 1.85 2.42
CA ALA A 34 -19.74 3.23 2.29
C ALA A 34 -19.77 3.68 0.82
N LYS A 35 -20.33 4.88 0.57
CA LYS A 35 -20.45 5.47 -0.78
C LYS A 35 -19.12 5.50 -1.55
N ALA A 36 -17.99 5.55 -0.84
CA ALA A 36 -16.67 5.44 -1.42
C ALA A 36 -15.75 4.63 -0.50
N GLN A 37 -15.09 3.64 -1.09
CA GLN A 37 -14.14 2.75 -0.44
C GLN A 37 -12.73 3.36 -0.51
N ARG A 38 -12.45 4.30 0.39
CA ARG A 38 -11.15 4.99 0.48
C ARG A 38 -10.16 4.18 1.31
N LEU A 39 -8.91 4.16 0.86
CA LEU A 39 -7.81 3.46 1.52
C LEU A 39 -6.46 4.16 1.28
N LEU A 40 -5.50 3.90 2.15
CA LEU A 40 -4.09 4.26 2.04
C LEU A 40 -3.29 2.96 1.92
N ASN A 41 -2.37 2.89 0.95
CA ASN A 41 -1.41 1.79 0.88
C ASN A 41 -0.01 2.35 1.13
N ALA A 42 0.66 1.88 2.17
CA ALA A 42 2.09 2.07 2.35
C ALA A 42 2.84 0.94 1.65
N LEU A 43 3.86 1.30 0.88
CA LEU A 43 4.74 0.39 0.16
C LEU A 43 6.17 0.83 0.48
N GLU A 44 6.88 0.03 1.26
CA GLU A 44 8.25 0.36 1.66
C GLU A 44 9.25 -0.07 0.58
N PRO A 45 10.44 0.55 0.53
CA PRO A 45 11.49 0.14 -0.40
C PRO A 45 11.79 -1.35 -0.30
N GLY A 46 11.82 -2.03 -1.45
CA GLY A 46 11.94 -3.49 -1.51
C GLY A 46 10.61 -4.22 -1.65
N THR A 47 9.47 -3.54 -1.53
CA THR A 47 8.18 -4.09 -1.96
C THR A 47 8.27 -4.49 -3.42
N ILE A 48 8.02 -5.78 -3.70
CA ILE A 48 7.92 -6.28 -5.06
C ILE A 48 6.50 -6.01 -5.55
N LEU A 49 6.39 -5.04 -6.46
CA LEU A 49 5.15 -4.82 -7.18
C LEU A 49 5.09 -5.77 -8.38
N PRO A 50 3.94 -6.44 -8.61
CA PRO A 50 3.75 -7.16 -9.85
C PRO A 50 3.83 -6.13 -10.98
N SER A 51 4.74 -6.34 -11.93
CA SER A 51 4.69 -5.62 -13.20
C SER A 51 3.35 -5.98 -13.84
N SER A 52 2.54 -4.97 -14.18
CA SER A 52 1.37 -5.18 -15.03
C SER A 52 1.89 -5.39 -16.46
N GLU A 53 2.57 -6.51 -16.68
CA GLU A 53 3.07 -6.91 -17.98
C GLU A 53 1.89 -7.54 -18.71
N GLY A 54 1.26 -6.77 -19.60
CA GLY A 54 0.26 -7.31 -20.51
C GLY A 54 0.89 -8.48 -21.27
N ARG A 55 0.45 -9.70 -20.97
CA ARG A 55 0.82 -10.98 -21.62
C ARG A 55 2.07 -10.92 -22.50
N GLY A 56 3.25 -11.13 -21.89
CA GLY A 56 4.43 -11.60 -22.59
C GLY A 56 5.68 -10.76 -22.38
N GLY A 57 6.60 -11.28 -21.55
CA GLY A 57 8.03 -11.07 -21.74
C GLY A 57 8.78 -10.38 -20.60
N SER A 58 9.26 -11.18 -19.64
CA SER A 58 10.53 -10.99 -18.92
C SER A 58 10.93 -9.54 -18.57
N GLY A 59 10.35 -8.98 -17.51
CA GLY A 59 10.76 -7.68 -16.98
C GLY A 59 10.99 -7.69 -15.46
N TYR A 60 12.25 -7.45 -15.06
CA TYR A 60 12.75 -7.34 -13.68
C TYR A 60 11.81 -6.62 -12.70
N GLY A 61 11.69 -7.16 -11.48
CA GLY A 61 10.86 -6.63 -10.41
C GLY A 61 11.15 -5.16 -10.12
N ASN A 62 10.16 -4.31 -10.40
CA ASN A 62 10.21 -2.88 -10.15
C ASN A 62 10.20 -2.65 -8.64
N ARG A 63 11.39 -2.43 -8.08
CA ARG A 63 11.59 -2.06 -6.67
C ARG A 63 11.01 -0.65 -6.50
N CYS A 64 10.11 -0.45 -5.54
CA CYS A 64 9.66 0.90 -5.17
C CYS A 64 10.91 1.76 -4.84
N ILE A 65 11.07 2.88 -5.57
CA ILE A 65 12.02 3.95 -5.25
C ILE A 65 11.46 4.86 -4.16
#